data_AF-A0A699YID3-F1
#
_entry.id   AF-A0A699YID3-F1
#
_cell.length_a   1.000
_cell.length_b   1.000
_cell.length_c   1.000
_cell.angle_alpha   90.00
_cell.angle_beta   90.00
_cell.angle_gamma   90.00
#
_symmetry.space_group_name_H-M   'P 1'
#
loop_
_entity.id
_entity.type
_entity.pdbx_description
1 polymer ?
#
loop_
_entity_poly.entity_id
_entity_poly.type
_entity_poly.pdbx_seq_one_letter_code
_entity_poly.pdbx_strand_id
1 'polypeptide(L)'
;MRELGPQHGIYASWRVDKLGRRDVGAAARAHSGVKGTGMFVHARRPGSWSGFLRPGAEPGCRVAEFPQPQLVSPLWCRCRQRWGALSFAVAGVALAAGSPQNAALAEVASPAPVVSDPYQRPTTLTGIPRHVTLYQYEVCPFCCKLKAVLDYYKVPYSVVEVNPLTKSELKWSSYKKVPVIKLEDGDVVADSSVIISRIAAEVEASKASSAAAVSKEAVLEEEAKWRRWVDERFVKVITANIYRSWDESFNTFRYITEQTNWSWGTREAARLSGALLMWQVGKRMPAKYGIEGDLREALYSDCNKLVDALPPGQPFLGGAEPNLADLSAYGVLKAVWHTPTFKDAMQFSKIEAWYQCVEAAIGQSARIEA
;
A
#
# COMPACT_ATOMS: atom_id res chain seq x y z
N MET A 1 -20.26 33.56 -49.56
CA MET A 1 -19.44 34.56 -48.81
C MET A 1 -19.45 34.11 -47.35
N ARG A 2 -18.37 33.71 -46.67
CA ARG A 2 -16.93 33.69 -46.96
C ARG A 2 -16.39 32.30 -46.61
N GLU A 3 -15.38 31.90 -47.38
CA GLU A 3 -14.55 30.71 -47.22
C GLU A 3 -13.70 30.78 -45.94
N LEU A 4 -13.26 29.62 -45.44
CA LEU A 4 -11.84 29.27 -45.29
C LEU A 4 -11.72 27.77 -44.96
N GLY A 5 -10.94 27.06 -45.78
CA GLY A 5 -10.67 25.63 -45.71
C GLY A 5 -9.47 25.23 -44.83
N PRO A 6 -9.00 23.96 -44.94
CA PRO A 6 -8.41 23.18 -43.84
C PRO A 6 -6.88 23.10 -43.85
N GLN A 7 -6.27 22.75 -42.72
CA GLN A 7 -4.83 22.44 -42.61
C GLN A 7 -4.62 21.02 -42.06
N HIS A 8 -3.69 20.33 -42.71
CA HIS A 8 -3.36 18.91 -42.62
C HIS A 8 -2.55 18.55 -41.37
N GLY A 9 -2.62 17.27 -40.98
CA GLY A 9 -1.78 16.65 -39.95
C GLY A 9 -0.41 16.22 -40.43
N ILE A 10 0.47 15.84 -39.49
CA ILE A 10 1.69 15.06 -39.76
C ILE A 10 1.92 14.06 -38.61
N TYR A 11 1.92 12.79 -39.00
CA TYR A 11 2.45 11.63 -38.28
C TYR A 11 3.98 11.73 -38.15
N ALA A 12 4.54 11.47 -36.97
CA ALA A 12 5.98 11.24 -36.80
C ALA A 12 6.23 9.76 -36.49
N SER A 13 6.71 9.03 -37.49
CA SER A 13 7.22 7.67 -37.38
C SER A 13 8.66 7.67 -36.86
N TRP A 14 8.98 6.75 -35.96
CA TRP A 14 10.35 6.47 -35.53
C TRP A 14 11.09 5.69 -36.63
N ARG A 15 12.23 6.22 -37.10
CA ARG A 15 13.20 5.51 -37.94
C ARG A 15 14.53 5.42 -37.18
N VAL A 16 15.01 4.18 -37.08
CA VAL A 16 16.32 3.77 -36.58
C VAL A 16 17.40 4.21 -37.57
N ASP A 17 18.52 4.74 -37.10
CA ASP A 17 19.78 4.68 -37.84
C ASP A 17 20.99 4.41 -36.94
N LYS A 18 21.88 3.59 -37.50
CA LYS A 18 23.07 2.98 -36.90
C LYS A 18 24.30 3.89 -36.99
N LEU A 19 25.27 3.55 -36.14
CA LEU A 19 26.73 3.64 -36.33
C LEU A 19 27.40 5.02 -36.24
N GLY A 20 28.40 5.11 -35.36
CA GLY A 20 29.46 6.11 -35.46
C GLY A 20 30.27 6.34 -34.18
N ARG A 21 31.19 5.41 -33.86
CA ARG A 21 32.28 5.63 -32.88
C ARG A 21 32.99 6.96 -33.13
N ARG A 22 33.43 7.64 -32.06
CA ARG A 22 34.66 8.43 -32.10
C ARG A 22 35.52 8.20 -30.87
N ASP A 23 36.78 7.92 -31.19
CA ASP A 23 37.90 7.63 -30.34
C ASP A 23 38.42 8.83 -29.56
N VAL A 24 39.13 8.44 -28.51
CA VAL A 24 39.97 9.21 -27.59
C VAL A 24 41.21 9.75 -28.32
N GLY A 25 41.60 10.99 -28.02
CA GLY A 25 42.85 11.58 -28.50
C GLY A 25 43.46 12.51 -27.47
N ALA A 26 44.56 12.07 -26.86
CA ALA A 26 45.43 12.83 -25.99
C ALA A 26 46.39 13.72 -26.79
N ALA A 27 46.78 14.89 -26.26
CA ALA A 27 48.13 15.44 -26.41
C ALA A 27 48.34 16.67 -25.51
N ALA A 28 49.57 16.80 -25.01
CA ALA A 28 50.06 17.71 -23.98
C ALA A 28 50.88 18.89 -24.53
N ARG A 29 51.29 19.77 -23.58
CA ARG A 29 52.38 20.78 -23.54
C ARG A 29 51.88 22.23 -23.54
N ALA A 30 52.56 23.22 -22.94
CA ALA A 30 53.54 23.39 -21.86
C ALA A 30 53.93 24.89 -21.84
N HIS A 31 54.60 25.34 -20.76
CA HIS A 31 55.29 26.63 -20.53
C HIS A 31 54.41 27.82 -20.07
N SER A 32 54.78 28.64 -19.07
CA SER A 32 56.03 28.78 -18.27
C SER A 32 55.86 29.82 -17.14
N GLY A 33 56.45 29.55 -15.96
CA GLY A 33 57.20 30.50 -15.08
C GLY A 33 56.42 31.65 -14.39
N VAL A 34 56.72 32.14 -13.17
CA VAL A 34 57.99 32.28 -12.45
C VAL A 34 57.73 32.68 -10.97
N LYS A 35 58.49 32.03 -10.06
CA LYS A 35 59.12 32.46 -8.77
C LYS A 35 58.33 33.03 -7.58
N GLY A 36 58.65 32.46 -6.40
CA GLY A 36 58.71 33.17 -5.12
C GLY A 36 58.88 32.27 -3.87
N THR A 37 60.11 31.78 -3.62
CA THR A 37 60.84 31.58 -2.32
C THR A 37 60.03 31.45 -1.01
N GLY A 38 60.10 30.34 -0.26
CA GLY A 38 61.12 29.98 0.77
C GLY A 38 60.53 30.25 2.18
N MET A 39 60.66 29.46 3.26
CA MET A 39 61.70 28.56 3.73
C MET A 39 61.15 27.65 4.86
N PHE A 40 61.84 26.53 5.10
CA PHE A 40 61.63 25.46 6.09
C PHE A 40 61.47 25.90 7.56
N VAL A 41 60.85 25.04 8.40
CA VAL A 41 61.46 24.48 9.64
C VAL A 41 60.57 23.38 10.30
N HIS A 42 61.23 22.25 10.57
CA HIS A 42 61.04 21.16 11.56
C HIS A 42 59.69 20.45 11.84
N ALA A 43 59.78 19.12 11.70
CA ALA A 43 58.90 18.11 12.24
C ALA A 43 58.95 17.98 13.78
N ARG A 44 57.78 17.80 14.40
CA ARG A 44 57.52 16.93 15.57
C ARG A 44 56.06 16.42 15.54
N ARG A 45 55.89 15.09 15.63
CA ARG A 45 54.69 14.43 16.21
C ARG A 45 55.05 14.00 17.65
N PRO A 46 54.13 13.53 18.53
CA PRO A 46 52.70 13.23 18.34
C PRO A 46 51.80 13.84 19.44
N GLY A 47 50.48 13.83 19.23
CA GLY A 47 49.50 14.16 20.26
C GLY A 47 48.10 13.76 19.81
N SER A 48 47.54 12.74 20.46
CA SER A 48 46.20 12.20 20.21
C SER A 48 45.15 13.15 20.76
N TRP A 49 44.18 13.59 19.95
CA TRP A 49 42.93 14.16 20.47
C TRP A 49 41.75 13.67 19.65
N SER A 50 40.85 13.04 20.39
CA SER A 50 39.57 12.46 20.04
C SER A 50 38.56 13.54 19.65
N GLY A 51 37.56 13.17 18.86
CA GLY A 51 36.25 13.84 18.86
C GLY A 51 35.99 14.78 17.69
N PHE A 52 35.72 14.21 16.50
CA PHE A 52 35.03 14.95 15.44
C PHE A 52 33.51 14.77 15.65
N LEU A 53 32.88 15.78 16.24
CA LEU A 53 31.42 15.91 16.30
C LEU A 53 30.91 16.28 14.89
N ARG A 54 30.03 15.45 14.33
CA ARG A 54 29.16 15.84 13.20
C ARG A 54 27.94 16.60 13.75
N PRO A 55 27.58 17.77 13.20
CA PRO A 55 26.25 18.34 13.38
C PRO A 55 25.35 17.95 12.21
N GLY A 56 24.07 17.68 12.48
CA GLY A 56 23.02 17.55 11.47
C GLY A 56 22.06 16.39 11.73
N ALA A 57 21.27 16.49 12.80
CA ALA A 57 20.05 15.71 12.94
C ALA A 57 18.97 16.38 12.08
N GLU A 58 18.42 15.65 11.11
CA GLU A 58 17.19 16.02 10.43
C GLU A 58 16.00 15.88 11.41
N PRO A 59 14.93 16.69 11.28
CA PRO A 59 13.77 16.58 12.14
C PRO A 59 12.93 15.36 11.74
N GLY A 60 13.38 14.17 12.15
CA GLY A 60 12.57 12.96 12.14
C GLY A 60 11.68 12.89 13.38
N CYS A 61 10.44 12.47 13.20
CA CYS A 61 9.51 12.13 14.27
C CYS A 61 10.22 11.23 15.29
N ARG A 62 10.36 11.68 16.55
CA ARG A 62 10.98 10.85 17.60
C ARG A 62 10.04 9.70 17.94
N VAL A 63 10.26 8.57 17.30
CA VAL A 63 9.71 7.28 17.74
C VAL A 63 10.51 6.87 18.98
N ALA A 64 9.83 6.68 20.11
CA ALA A 64 10.45 6.12 21.30
C ALA A 64 10.87 4.67 21.02
N GLU A 65 12.15 4.35 21.19
CA GLU A 65 12.69 2.99 21.07
C GLU A 65 12.01 2.06 22.09
N PHE A 66 11.19 1.13 21.59
CA PHE A 66 10.68 0.00 22.36
C PHE A 66 11.72 -1.14 22.35
N PRO A 67 12.04 -1.76 23.51
CA PRO A 67 13.08 -2.77 23.58
C PRO A 67 12.64 -4.07 22.88
N GLN A 68 13.50 -4.56 21.97
CA GLN A 68 13.39 -5.86 21.31
C GLN A 68 13.51 -7.00 22.35
N PRO A 69 12.61 -7.99 22.39
CA PRO A 69 12.82 -9.18 23.20
C PRO A 69 13.88 -10.08 22.55
N GLN A 70 14.84 -10.50 23.36
CA GLN A 70 16.02 -11.24 22.91
C GLN A 70 15.71 -12.65 22.42
N LEU A 71 16.33 -12.99 21.28
CA LEU A 71 16.43 -14.33 20.73
C LEU A 71 17.17 -15.25 21.72
N VAL A 72 16.54 -16.35 22.11
CA VAL A 72 17.22 -17.51 22.70
C VAL A 72 17.05 -18.72 21.80
N SER A 73 18.17 -19.34 21.46
CA SER A 73 18.27 -20.68 20.84
C SER A 73 19.55 -21.33 21.39
N PRO A 74 19.82 -22.63 21.17
CA PRO A 74 18.92 -23.79 21.20
C PRO A 74 19.53 -24.94 22.06
N LEU A 75 18.73 -25.82 22.65
CA LEU A 75 19.23 -27.09 23.18
C LEU A 75 18.36 -28.30 22.81
N TRP A 76 18.89 -29.06 21.82
CA TRP A 76 18.94 -30.51 21.72
C TRP A 76 17.68 -31.35 22.02
N CYS A 77 17.20 -32.09 21.00
CA CYS A 77 17.16 -33.55 21.11
C CYS A 77 17.03 -34.23 19.73
N ARG A 78 18.04 -35.03 19.37
CA ARG A 78 17.94 -36.04 18.32
C ARG A 78 16.99 -37.14 18.81
N CYS A 79 15.90 -37.38 18.10
CA CYS A 79 15.23 -38.68 18.15
C CYS A 79 15.01 -39.18 16.72
N ARG A 80 15.74 -40.25 16.39
CA ARG A 80 15.71 -40.96 15.13
C ARG A 80 14.55 -41.94 15.21
N GLN A 81 13.41 -41.65 14.57
CA GLN A 81 12.36 -42.65 14.38
C GLN A 81 12.23 -43.03 12.91
N ARG A 82 12.43 -44.32 12.71
CA ARG A 82 12.39 -45.07 11.46
C ARG A 82 10.92 -45.37 11.17
N TRP A 83 10.34 -44.78 10.13
CA TRP A 83 9.02 -45.15 9.63
C TRP A 83 9.19 -45.84 8.28
N GLY A 84 8.83 -47.12 8.27
CA GLY A 84 8.79 -47.95 7.07
C GLY A 84 7.71 -47.45 6.10
N ALA A 85 7.93 -47.73 4.83
CA ALA A 85 7.03 -47.43 3.75
C ALA A 85 5.66 -48.10 3.98
N LEU A 86 4.64 -47.29 4.24
CA LEU A 86 3.25 -47.64 4.06
C LEU A 86 2.73 -46.81 2.88
N SER A 87 2.59 -47.49 1.74
CA SER A 87 1.92 -46.96 0.56
C SER A 87 0.46 -46.67 0.90
N PHE A 88 0.09 -45.39 0.99
CA PHE A 88 -1.31 -44.98 0.99
C PHE A 88 -1.76 -44.75 -0.45
N ALA A 89 -2.69 -45.61 -0.89
CA ALA A 89 -3.44 -45.42 -2.13
C ALA A 89 -4.23 -44.11 -2.05
N VAL A 90 -3.99 -43.21 -3.01
CA VAL A 90 -4.77 -41.99 -3.18
C VAL A 90 -6.12 -42.39 -3.77
N ALA A 91 -7.15 -42.51 -2.93
CA ALA A 91 -8.53 -42.55 -3.38
C ALA A 91 -8.89 -41.16 -3.91
N GLY A 92 -9.02 -41.05 -5.24
CA GLY A 92 -9.40 -39.82 -5.91
C GLY A 92 -10.81 -39.39 -5.52
N VAL A 93 -10.91 -38.36 -4.69
CA VAL A 93 -12.14 -37.58 -4.54
C VAL A 93 -12.17 -36.59 -5.70
N ALA A 94 -12.98 -36.91 -6.71
CA ALA A 94 -13.33 -35.99 -7.77
C ALA A 94 -14.13 -34.82 -7.19
N LEU A 95 -13.44 -33.73 -6.83
CA LEU A 95 -14.10 -32.45 -6.62
C LEU A 95 -14.55 -31.95 -8.00
N ALA A 96 -15.87 -31.91 -8.17
CA ALA A 96 -16.53 -31.35 -9.34
C ALA A 96 -15.89 -29.99 -9.67
N ALA A 97 -15.27 -29.93 -10.85
CA ALA A 97 -14.70 -28.71 -11.40
C ALA A 97 -15.84 -27.74 -11.74
N GLY A 98 -16.29 -26.98 -10.74
CA GLY A 98 -16.92 -25.69 -10.97
C GLY A 98 -15.88 -24.78 -11.63
N SER A 99 -16.20 -24.28 -12.82
CA SER A 99 -15.32 -23.46 -13.65
C SER A 99 -14.57 -22.37 -12.84
N PRO A 100 -13.23 -22.33 -12.86
CA PRO A 100 -12.48 -21.32 -12.14
C PRO A 100 -12.33 -20.09 -13.03
N GLN A 101 -13.37 -19.26 -13.07
CA GLN A 101 -13.26 -17.87 -13.50
C GLN A 101 -13.97 -17.04 -12.43
N ASN A 102 -13.25 -16.07 -11.85
CA ASN A 102 -13.71 -15.07 -10.86
C ASN A 102 -13.31 -15.29 -9.38
N ALA A 103 -12.13 -15.88 -9.13
CA ALA A 103 -11.40 -15.66 -7.87
C ALA A 103 -10.22 -14.67 -8.01
N ALA A 104 -10.14 -13.94 -9.13
CA ALA A 104 -9.46 -12.66 -9.15
C ALA A 104 -10.43 -11.63 -8.56
N LEU A 105 -9.92 -10.60 -7.87
CA LEU A 105 -10.66 -9.38 -7.52
C LEU A 105 -11.22 -8.75 -8.81
N ALA A 106 -12.33 -9.28 -9.28
CA ALA A 106 -13.05 -8.85 -10.46
C ALA A 106 -14.01 -7.77 -9.98
N GLU A 107 -13.62 -6.54 -10.26
CA GLU A 107 -14.49 -5.39 -10.23
C GLU A 107 -15.57 -5.56 -11.29
N VAL A 108 -16.62 -6.32 -10.96
CA VAL A 108 -17.86 -6.29 -11.74
C VAL A 108 -18.69 -5.16 -11.14
N ALA A 109 -18.80 -4.05 -11.87
CA ALA A 109 -19.65 -2.93 -11.51
C ALA A 109 -21.10 -3.43 -11.36
N SER A 110 -21.69 -3.14 -10.21
CA SER A 110 -23.12 -3.35 -9.92
C SER A 110 -23.62 -2.07 -9.25
N PRO A 111 -24.85 -1.61 -9.53
CA PRO A 111 -25.21 -0.20 -9.43
C PRO A 111 -25.47 0.17 -7.97
N ALA A 112 -24.43 0.66 -7.29
CA ALA A 112 -24.61 1.57 -6.18
C ALA A 112 -25.16 2.91 -6.72
N PRO A 113 -25.90 3.71 -5.93
CA PRO A 113 -26.27 5.07 -6.33
C PRO A 113 -25.01 5.80 -6.82
N VAL A 114 -25.09 6.38 -8.00
CA VAL A 114 -23.95 7.00 -8.69
C VAL A 114 -23.56 8.25 -7.93
N VAL A 115 -22.68 8.10 -6.93
CA VAL A 115 -21.92 9.22 -6.37
C VAL A 115 -20.99 9.70 -7.49
N SER A 116 -21.11 10.97 -7.88
CA SER A 116 -20.37 11.53 -9.03
C SER A 116 -18.86 11.50 -8.83
N ASP A 117 -18.38 11.66 -7.59
CA ASP A 117 -16.99 11.46 -7.20
C ASP A 117 -16.90 10.86 -5.77
N PRO A 118 -16.41 9.62 -5.58
CA PRO A 118 -16.32 8.99 -4.25
C PRO A 118 -15.32 9.69 -3.32
N TYR A 119 -14.43 10.53 -3.85
CA TYR A 119 -13.42 11.25 -3.07
C TYR A 119 -13.90 12.62 -2.58
N GLN A 120 -15.01 13.13 -3.12
CA GLN A 120 -15.56 14.42 -2.71
C GLN A 120 -16.24 14.31 -1.33
N ARG A 121 -16.00 15.29 -0.46
CA ARG A 121 -16.69 15.36 0.85
C ARG A 121 -18.16 15.70 0.64
N PRO A 122 -19.11 14.94 1.23
CA PRO A 122 -20.52 15.28 1.13
C PRO A 122 -20.80 16.59 1.88
N THR A 123 -21.67 17.43 1.30
CA THR A 123 -22.11 18.69 1.91
C THR A 123 -23.25 18.49 2.92
N THR A 124 -24.05 17.42 2.73
CA THR A 124 -25.13 17.07 3.65
C THR A 124 -24.57 16.16 4.75
N LEU A 125 -24.72 16.60 5.99
CA LEU A 125 -24.22 15.93 7.18
C LEU A 125 -25.38 15.36 7.99
N THR A 126 -25.19 14.15 8.48
CA THR A 126 -26.15 13.31 9.21
C THR A 126 -25.72 13.07 10.66
N GLY A 127 -24.51 13.49 11.03
CA GLY A 127 -23.88 13.26 12.32
C GLY A 127 -22.85 12.13 12.29
N ILE A 128 -21.87 12.19 13.20
CA ILE A 128 -20.90 11.09 13.37
C ILE A 128 -21.66 9.85 13.89
N PRO A 129 -21.52 8.69 13.24
CA PRO A 129 -22.14 7.47 13.72
C PRO A 129 -21.55 7.06 15.09
N ARG A 130 -22.42 6.73 16.05
CA ARG A 130 -22.00 6.25 17.38
C ARG A 130 -21.38 4.86 17.33
N HIS A 131 -21.85 4.04 16.39
CA HIS A 131 -21.37 2.71 16.12
C HIS A 131 -21.53 2.39 14.64
N VAL A 132 -20.58 1.63 14.09
CA VAL A 132 -20.62 1.16 12.70
C VAL A 132 -20.43 -0.35 12.64
N THR A 133 -21.30 -1.08 11.95
CA THR A 133 -21.05 -2.49 11.62
C THR A 133 -20.36 -2.59 10.27
N LEU A 134 -19.09 -2.99 10.27
CA LEU A 134 -18.25 -3.14 9.09
C LEU A 134 -18.26 -4.59 8.58
N TYR A 135 -18.79 -4.79 7.38
CA TYR A 135 -18.67 -6.04 6.62
C TYR A 135 -17.41 -5.98 5.76
N GLN A 136 -16.46 -6.88 6.02
CA GLN A 136 -15.12 -6.81 5.40
C GLN A 136 -14.53 -8.18 5.05
N TYR A 137 -13.38 -8.12 4.38
CA TYR A 137 -12.36 -9.16 4.47
C TYR A 137 -11.14 -8.59 5.21
N GLU A 138 -10.59 -9.33 6.17
CA GLU A 138 -9.49 -8.85 7.04
C GLU A 138 -8.25 -8.39 6.27
N VAL A 139 -7.94 -9.11 5.18
CA VAL A 139 -6.77 -8.92 4.31
C VAL A 139 -7.01 -7.99 3.13
N CYS A 140 -8.21 -7.40 3.00
CA CYS A 140 -8.55 -6.58 1.85
C CYS A 140 -8.02 -5.15 2.00
N PRO A 141 -7.30 -4.59 1.00
CA PRO A 141 -6.77 -3.23 1.06
C PRO A 141 -7.87 -2.18 1.27
N PHE A 142 -9.01 -2.31 0.61
CA PHE A 142 -10.13 -1.37 0.77
C PHE A 142 -10.75 -1.41 2.17
N CYS A 143 -10.74 -2.58 2.83
CA CYS A 143 -11.23 -2.72 4.20
C CYS A 143 -10.20 -2.14 5.19
N CYS A 144 -8.91 -2.42 4.99
CA CYS A 144 -7.84 -1.87 5.83
C CYS A 144 -7.73 -0.34 5.72
N LYS A 145 -7.98 0.25 4.54
CA LYS A 145 -8.14 1.70 4.40
C LYS A 145 -9.22 2.25 5.33
N LEU A 146 -10.41 1.64 5.30
CA LEU A 146 -11.53 2.08 6.12
C LEU A 146 -11.25 1.88 7.62
N LYS A 147 -10.65 0.75 8.01
CA LYS A 147 -10.21 0.51 9.39
C LYS A 147 -9.25 1.60 9.87
N ALA A 148 -8.24 1.94 9.07
CA ALA A 148 -7.29 3.01 9.41
C ALA A 148 -7.98 4.36 9.68
N VAL A 149 -9.00 4.71 8.88
CA VAL A 149 -9.79 5.93 9.08
C VAL A 149 -10.66 5.87 10.33
N LEU A 150 -11.36 4.75 10.56
CA LEU A 150 -12.17 4.54 11.77
C LEU A 150 -11.31 4.58 13.04
N ASP A 151 -10.17 3.90 13.01
CA ASP A 151 -9.20 3.86 14.11
C ASP A 151 -8.61 5.24 14.38
N TYR A 152 -8.24 6.01 13.34
CA TYR A 152 -7.70 7.36 13.48
C TYR A 152 -8.71 8.33 14.10
N TYR A 153 -9.96 8.33 13.59
CA TYR A 153 -11.02 9.19 14.13
C TYR A 153 -11.67 8.68 15.41
N LYS A 154 -11.25 7.52 15.91
CA LYS A 154 -11.81 6.88 17.12
C LYS A 154 -13.33 6.65 17.02
N VAL A 155 -13.79 6.28 15.82
CA VAL A 155 -15.19 5.90 15.58
C VAL A 155 -15.34 4.42 15.94
N PRO A 156 -16.16 4.05 16.94
CA PRO A 156 -16.32 2.66 17.35
C PRO A 156 -16.95 1.80 16.25
N TYR A 157 -16.40 0.61 16.00
CA TYR A 157 -16.96 -0.30 14.99
C TYR A 157 -16.88 -1.77 15.37
N SER A 158 -17.91 -2.53 14.96
CA SER A 158 -17.92 -3.99 15.00
C SER A 158 -17.56 -4.54 13.61
N VAL A 159 -16.98 -5.74 13.56
CA VAL A 159 -16.55 -6.37 12.31
C VAL A 159 -17.35 -7.65 12.07
N VAL A 160 -17.95 -7.75 10.89
CA VAL A 160 -18.52 -8.99 10.35
C VAL A 160 -17.63 -9.47 9.22
N GLU A 161 -16.89 -10.55 9.47
CA GLU A 161 -16.03 -11.15 8.44
C GLU A 161 -16.90 -11.89 7.41
N VAL A 162 -16.85 -11.42 6.17
CA VAL A 162 -17.62 -12.00 5.07
C VAL A 162 -16.91 -13.23 4.55
N ASN A 163 -17.64 -14.32 4.32
CA ASN A 163 -17.05 -15.51 3.70
C ASN A 163 -16.86 -15.24 2.19
N PRO A 164 -15.63 -15.32 1.65
CA PRO A 164 -15.37 -14.96 0.26
C PRO A 164 -15.98 -15.93 -0.76
N LEU A 165 -16.32 -17.17 -0.33
CA LEU A 165 -16.96 -18.18 -1.19
C LEU A 165 -18.50 -18.08 -1.16
N THR A 166 -19.09 -17.99 0.02
CA THR A 166 -20.57 -18.03 0.16
C THR A 166 -21.21 -16.64 0.18
N LYS A 167 -20.48 -15.62 0.64
CA LYS A 167 -20.96 -14.24 0.86
C LYS A 167 -22.30 -14.20 1.62
N SER A 168 -22.51 -15.14 2.53
CA SER A 168 -23.77 -15.34 3.25
C SER A 168 -24.17 -14.11 4.06
N GLU A 169 -23.16 -13.42 4.59
CA GLU A 169 -23.29 -12.26 5.46
C GLU A 169 -23.78 -11.03 4.70
N LEU A 170 -23.70 -11.04 3.36
CA LEU A 170 -24.16 -9.97 2.46
C LEU A 170 -25.46 -10.34 1.73
N LYS A 171 -26.18 -11.41 2.11
CA LYS A 171 -27.42 -11.83 1.44
C LYS A 171 -28.48 -10.72 1.38
N TRP A 172 -28.55 -9.89 2.41
CA TRP A 172 -29.49 -8.77 2.54
C TRP A 172 -29.21 -7.58 1.62
N SER A 173 -27.99 -7.44 1.08
CA SER A 173 -27.60 -6.32 0.21
C SER A 173 -27.61 -6.69 -1.27
N SER A 174 -28.00 -5.78 -2.17
CA SER A 174 -27.75 -5.94 -3.60
C SER A 174 -26.26 -5.79 -3.95
N TYR A 175 -25.50 -5.05 -3.13
CA TYR A 175 -24.06 -4.84 -3.31
C TYR A 175 -23.26 -5.99 -2.66
N LYS A 176 -22.59 -6.79 -3.50
CA LYS A 176 -21.88 -8.02 -3.08
C LYS A 176 -20.35 -7.88 -2.98
N LYS A 177 -19.85 -6.64 -2.87
CA LYS A 177 -18.44 -6.32 -2.61
C LYS A 177 -18.28 -5.80 -1.19
N VAL A 178 -17.04 -5.74 -0.70
CA VAL A 178 -16.66 -5.18 0.60
C VAL A 178 -15.62 -4.06 0.38
N PRO A 179 -15.47 -3.10 1.31
CA PRO A 179 -16.24 -2.94 2.54
C PRO A 179 -17.67 -2.43 2.30
N VAL A 180 -18.57 -2.80 3.21
CA VAL A 180 -19.91 -2.22 3.36
C VAL A 180 -20.10 -1.90 4.83
N ILE A 181 -20.63 -0.74 5.12
CA ILE A 181 -21.04 -0.40 6.49
C ILE A 181 -22.55 -0.37 6.62
N LYS A 182 -23.01 -0.78 7.78
CA LYS A 182 -24.38 -0.57 8.24
C LYS A 182 -24.35 0.33 9.47
N LEU A 183 -25.12 1.41 9.41
CA LEU A 183 -25.31 2.35 10.52
C LEU A 183 -26.50 1.93 11.38
N GLU A 184 -26.59 2.46 12.61
CA GLU A 184 -27.65 2.12 13.58
C GLU A 184 -29.06 2.49 13.12
N ASP A 185 -29.18 3.57 12.33
CA ASP A 185 -30.43 4.03 11.72
C ASP A 185 -30.92 3.16 10.55
N GLY A 186 -30.14 2.14 10.18
CA GLY A 186 -30.43 1.23 9.08
C GLY A 186 -29.84 1.67 7.74
N ASP A 187 -29.16 2.82 7.68
CA ASP A 187 -28.45 3.26 6.48
C ASP A 187 -27.33 2.29 6.11
N VAL A 188 -27.22 2.02 4.81
CA VAL A 188 -26.18 1.15 4.25
C VAL A 188 -25.34 1.98 3.29
N VAL A 189 -24.04 2.03 3.55
CA VAL A 189 -23.09 2.72 2.66
C VAL A 189 -22.10 1.69 2.13
N ALA A 190 -21.95 1.69 0.81
CA ALA A 190 -21.01 0.87 0.08
C ALA A 190 -19.92 1.75 -0.54
N ASP A 191 -18.82 1.11 -0.95
CA ASP A 191 -17.59 1.74 -1.46
C ASP A 191 -16.71 2.38 -0.36
N SER A 192 -15.46 1.91 -0.26
CA SER A 192 -14.55 2.36 0.80
C SER A 192 -14.31 3.87 0.77
N SER A 193 -14.18 4.47 -0.42
CA SER A 193 -13.83 5.88 -0.57
C SER A 193 -15.04 6.76 -0.28
N VAL A 194 -16.25 6.35 -0.68
CA VAL A 194 -17.51 7.00 -0.28
C VAL A 194 -17.68 6.98 1.24
N ILE A 195 -17.49 5.82 1.86
CA ILE A 195 -17.64 5.65 3.32
C ILE A 195 -16.65 6.57 4.06
N ILE A 196 -15.38 6.53 3.64
CA ILE A 196 -14.32 7.36 4.20
C ILE A 196 -14.66 8.86 4.05
N SER A 197 -15.10 9.30 2.87
CA SER A 197 -15.48 10.69 2.62
C SER A 197 -16.65 11.13 3.50
N ARG A 198 -17.66 10.26 3.71
CA ARG A 198 -18.80 10.53 4.62
C ARG A 198 -18.31 10.69 6.05
N ILE A 199 -17.63 9.69 6.61
CA ILE A 199 -17.18 9.70 8.01
C ILE A 199 -16.30 10.92 8.29
N ALA A 200 -15.36 11.19 7.40
CA ALA A 200 -14.42 12.27 7.59
C ALA A 200 -15.12 13.65 7.52
N ALA A 201 -16.13 13.83 6.67
CA ALA A 201 -16.93 15.06 6.63
C ALA A 201 -17.71 15.27 7.94
N GLU A 202 -18.32 14.21 8.49
CA GLU A 202 -19.02 14.28 9.78
C GLU A 202 -18.07 14.64 10.93
N VAL A 203 -16.91 14.00 10.97
CA VAL A 203 -15.91 14.24 12.03
C VAL A 203 -15.34 15.65 11.94
N GLU A 204 -14.96 16.10 10.75
CA GLU A 204 -14.44 17.46 10.57
C GLU A 204 -15.48 18.52 10.88
N ALA A 205 -16.75 18.31 10.52
CA ALA A 205 -17.82 19.25 10.85
C ALA A 205 -18.07 19.34 12.36
N SER A 206 -17.94 18.22 13.09
CA SER A 206 -18.04 18.23 14.55
C SER A 206 -16.89 19.00 15.23
N LYS A 207 -15.71 19.03 14.61
CA LYS A 207 -14.51 19.73 15.09
C LYS A 207 -14.47 21.20 14.65
N ALA A 208 -15.08 21.52 13.52
CA ALA A 208 -15.03 22.84 12.89
C ALA A 208 -15.94 23.85 13.58
N SER A 209 -15.52 24.31 14.76
CA SER A 209 -15.88 25.64 15.26
C SER A 209 -14.92 26.68 14.64
N SER A 210 -15.27 27.17 13.45
CA SER A 210 -14.72 28.33 12.70
C SER A 210 -13.47 28.19 11.80
N ALA A 211 -13.65 28.79 10.60
CA ALA A 211 -12.73 29.42 9.63
C ALA A 211 -11.71 28.60 8.79
N ALA A 212 -11.93 28.66 7.45
CA ALA A 212 -11.01 29.04 6.35
C ALA A 212 -11.37 28.23 5.08
N ALA A 213 -12.33 28.74 4.28
CA ALA A 213 -12.86 28.01 3.12
C ALA A 213 -11.83 27.88 1.98
N VAL A 214 -11.22 28.97 1.52
CA VAL A 214 -10.42 29.00 0.27
C VAL A 214 -9.16 28.11 0.31
N SER A 215 -8.48 28.00 1.45
CA SER A 215 -7.35 27.08 1.62
C SER A 215 -7.79 25.62 1.71
N LYS A 216 -9.06 25.38 2.07
CA LYS A 216 -9.62 24.05 2.26
C LYS A 216 -9.90 23.37 0.93
N GLU A 217 -10.39 24.08 -0.09
CA GLU A 217 -10.69 23.44 -1.38
C GLU A 217 -9.44 22.87 -2.07
N ALA A 218 -8.34 23.64 -2.16
CA ALA A 218 -7.10 23.17 -2.79
C ALA A 218 -6.46 22.00 -2.03
N VAL A 219 -6.51 22.02 -0.69
CA VAL A 219 -6.03 20.91 0.15
C VAL A 219 -6.87 19.66 -0.06
N LEU A 220 -8.20 19.80 -0.13
CA LEU A 220 -9.11 18.68 -0.40
C LEU A 220 -8.94 18.12 -1.81
N GLU A 221 -8.65 18.96 -2.80
CA GLU A 221 -8.38 18.52 -4.18
C GLU A 221 -7.09 17.69 -4.27
N GLU A 222 -6.01 18.16 -3.64
CA GLU A 222 -4.74 17.40 -3.60
C GLU A 222 -4.91 16.08 -2.80
N GLU A 223 -5.63 16.11 -1.66
CA GLU A 223 -5.99 14.89 -0.92
C GLU A 223 -6.77 13.90 -1.82
N ALA A 224 -7.79 14.38 -2.54
CA ALA A 224 -8.60 13.54 -3.43
C ALA A 224 -7.78 12.93 -4.57
N LYS A 225 -6.85 13.69 -5.14
CA LYS A 225 -5.91 13.21 -6.16
C LYS A 225 -5.03 12.08 -5.64
N TRP A 226 -4.49 12.19 -4.43
CA TRP A 226 -3.69 11.11 -3.83
C TRP A 226 -4.53 9.90 -3.46
N ARG A 227 -5.74 10.08 -2.92
CA ARG A 227 -6.67 8.97 -2.66
C ARG A 227 -7.02 8.21 -3.94
N ARG A 228 -7.25 8.93 -5.04
CA ARG A 228 -7.45 8.33 -6.37
C ARG A 228 -6.21 7.57 -6.84
N TRP A 229 -5.01 8.15 -6.69
CA TRP A 229 -3.77 7.45 -7.02
C TRP A 229 -3.56 6.17 -6.19
N VAL A 230 -3.92 6.19 -4.90
CA VAL A 230 -3.85 5.00 -4.04
C VAL A 230 -4.71 3.86 -4.63
N ASP A 231 -5.96 4.16 -4.98
CA ASP A 231 -6.90 3.15 -5.49
C ASP A 231 -6.56 2.69 -6.91
N GLU A 232 -6.23 3.64 -7.79
CA GLU A 232 -6.07 3.38 -9.22
C GLU A 232 -4.68 2.84 -9.58
N ARG A 233 -3.66 3.11 -8.75
CA ARG A 233 -2.28 2.69 -9.01
C ARG A 233 -1.72 1.84 -7.87
N PHE A 234 -1.65 2.39 -6.67
CA PHE A 234 -0.88 1.77 -5.58
C PHE A 234 -1.41 0.39 -5.18
N VAL A 235 -2.74 0.26 -5.04
CA VAL A 235 -3.40 -1.03 -4.78
C VAL A 235 -3.06 -2.07 -5.87
N LYS A 236 -3.07 -1.66 -7.14
CA LYS A 236 -2.80 -2.57 -8.27
C LYS A 236 -1.35 -3.07 -8.28
N VAL A 237 -0.40 -2.20 -7.95
CA VAL A 237 1.03 -2.54 -7.87
C VAL A 237 1.31 -3.47 -6.71
N ILE A 238 0.75 -3.20 -5.53
CA ILE A 238 0.87 -4.10 -4.38
C ILE A 238 0.23 -5.46 -4.68
N THR A 239 -0.97 -5.47 -5.29
CA THR A 239 -1.66 -6.70 -5.68
C THR A 239 -0.86 -7.52 -6.69
N ALA A 240 -0.21 -6.89 -7.67
CA ALA A 240 0.65 -7.60 -8.62
C ALA A 240 1.89 -8.21 -7.93
N ASN A 241 2.48 -7.49 -6.96
CA ASN A 241 3.68 -7.94 -6.26
C ASN A 241 3.44 -9.15 -5.35
N ILE A 242 2.29 -9.22 -4.64
CA ILE A 242 1.99 -10.36 -3.76
C ILE A 242 1.72 -11.68 -4.51
N TYR A 243 1.57 -11.64 -5.84
CA TYR A 243 1.33 -12.81 -6.70
C TYR A 243 2.40 -13.02 -7.78
N ARG A 244 3.54 -12.31 -7.72
CA ARG A 244 4.55 -12.34 -8.78
C ARG A 244 5.29 -13.68 -8.85
N SER A 245 5.68 -14.25 -7.71
CA SER A 245 6.28 -15.59 -7.64
C SER A 245 5.35 -16.63 -7.01
N TRP A 246 5.68 -17.91 -7.18
CA TRP A 246 4.97 -19.01 -6.51
C TRP A 246 5.03 -18.85 -4.98
N ASP A 247 6.20 -18.54 -4.43
CA ASP A 247 6.39 -18.40 -2.98
C ASP A 247 5.63 -17.19 -2.43
N GLU A 248 5.59 -16.08 -3.15
CA GLU A 248 4.80 -14.89 -2.77
C GLU A 248 3.30 -15.22 -2.77
N SER A 249 2.82 -15.88 -3.83
CA SER A 249 1.42 -16.28 -3.93
C SER A 249 1.04 -17.27 -2.82
N PHE A 250 1.88 -18.26 -2.56
CA PHE A 250 1.66 -19.25 -1.50
C PHE A 250 1.64 -18.61 -0.11
N ASN A 251 2.60 -17.71 0.19
CA ASN A 251 2.61 -16.96 1.45
C ASN A 251 1.38 -16.06 1.62
N THR A 252 0.96 -15.42 0.53
CA THR A 252 -0.25 -14.58 0.52
C THR A 252 -1.50 -15.41 0.79
N PHE A 253 -1.65 -16.56 0.14
CA PHE A 253 -2.77 -17.46 0.40
C PHE A 253 -2.74 -18.09 1.78
N ARG A 254 -1.54 -18.36 2.31
CA ARG A 254 -1.39 -18.78 3.70
C ARG A 254 -1.98 -17.73 4.64
N TYR A 255 -1.58 -16.47 4.48
CA TYR A 255 -2.13 -15.36 5.25
C TYR A 255 -3.65 -15.20 5.07
N ILE A 256 -4.16 -15.17 3.83
CA ILE A 256 -5.61 -15.05 3.55
C ILE A 256 -6.40 -16.15 4.26
N THR A 257 -5.96 -17.41 4.13
CA THR A 257 -6.67 -18.57 4.66
C THR A 257 -6.55 -18.72 6.18
N GLU A 258 -5.53 -18.13 6.80
CA GLU A 258 -5.41 -18.02 8.26
C GLU A 258 -6.46 -17.06 8.84
N GLN A 259 -6.89 -16.05 8.08
CA GLN A 259 -7.93 -15.12 8.51
C GLN A 259 -9.36 -15.65 8.29
N THR A 260 -9.53 -16.81 7.64
CA THR A 260 -10.86 -17.39 7.41
C THR A 260 -11.26 -18.41 8.47
N ASN A 261 -12.54 -18.40 8.80
CA ASN A 261 -13.18 -19.37 9.70
C ASN A 261 -13.41 -20.75 9.04
N TRP A 262 -12.55 -21.17 8.11
CA TRP A 262 -12.67 -22.45 7.40
C TRP A 262 -12.12 -23.61 8.23
N SER A 263 -12.61 -24.83 7.94
CA SER A 263 -12.03 -26.05 8.48
C SER A 263 -10.62 -26.25 7.93
N TRP A 264 -9.77 -26.98 8.67
CA TRP A 264 -8.37 -27.18 8.29
C TRP A 264 -8.21 -27.76 6.87
N GLY A 265 -9.02 -28.75 6.49
CA GLY A 265 -8.94 -29.37 5.15
C GLY A 265 -9.32 -28.42 4.03
N THR A 266 -10.42 -27.67 4.18
CA THR A 266 -10.83 -26.64 3.21
C THR A 266 -9.79 -25.52 3.13
N ARG A 267 -9.20 -25.15 4.27
CA ARG A 267 -8.14 -24.14 4.36
C ARG A 267 -6.90 -24.54 3.55
N GLU A 268 -6.40 -25.76 3.74
CA GLU A 268 -5.21 -26.25 3.04
C GLU A 268 -5.45 -26.39 1.53
N ALA A 269 -6.60 -26.97 1.16
CA ALA A 269 -6.98 -27.11 -0.24
C ALA A 269 -7.10 -25.75 -0.93
N ALA A 270 -7.75 -24.77 -0.28
CA ALA A 270 -7.88 -23.42 -0.80
C ALA A 270 -6.55 -22.68 -0.85
N ARG A 271 -5.63 -22.93 0.10
CA ARG A 271 -4.29 -22.34 0.09
C ARG A 271 -3.52 -22.76 -1.15
N LEU A 272 -3.42 -24.06 -1.41
CA LEU A 272 -2.68 -24.60 -2.54
C LEU A 272 -3.34 -24.23 -3.88
N SER A 273 -4.64 -24.48 -4.02
CA SER A 273 -5.37 -24.22 -5.27
C SER A 273 -5.48 -22.72 -5.58
N GLY A 274 -5.75 -21.92 -4.55
CA GLY A 274 -5.83 -20.47 -4.66
C GLY A 274 -4.48 -19.84 -4.99
N ALA A 275 -3.39 -20.28 -4.34
CA ALA A 275 -2.04 -19.81 -4.66
C ALA A 275 -1.65 -20.12 -6.10
N LEU A 276 -1.96 -21.31 -6.60
CA LEU A 276 -1.69 -21.70 -7.99
C LEU A 276 -2.46 -20.84 -8.98
N LEU A 277 -3.76 -20.69 -8.75
CA LEU A 277 -4.61 -19.88 -9.61
C LEU A 277 -4.13 -18.42 -9.63
N MET A 278 -3.87 -17.83 -8.46
CA MET A 278 -3.50 -16.43 -8.37
C MET A 278 -2.08 -16.16 -8.85
N TRP A 279 -1.14 -17.11 -8.74
CA TRP A 279 0.16 -16.99 -9.40
C TRP A 279 0.00 -16.95 -10.93
N GLN A 280 -0.88 -17.77 -11.51
CA GLN A 280 -1.16 -17.74 -12.94
C GLN A 280 -1.85 -16.44 -13.38
N VAL A 281 -2.78 -15.93 -12.58
CA VAL A 281 -3.43 -14.63 -12.83
C VAL A 281 -2.41 -13.49 -12.67
N GLY A 282 -1.54 -13.57 -11.66
CA GLY A 282 -0.49 -12.60 -11.33
C GLY A 282 0.44 -12.32 -12.50
N LYS A 283 0.78 -13.34 -13.30
CA LYS A 283 1.58 -13.19 -14.53
C LYS A 283 0.99 -12.22 -15.56
N ARG A 284 -0.33 -12.02 -15.56
CA ARG A 284 -1.03 -11.10 -16.48
C ARG A 284 -1.35 -9.75 -15.87
N MET A 285 -1.19 -9.59 -14.55
CA MET A 285 -1.50 -8.35 -13.84
C MET A 285 -0.64 -7.15 -14.30
N PRO A 286 0.68 -7.27 -14.56
CA PRO A 286 1.47 -6.13 -15.02
C PRO A 286 0.91 -5.52 -16.30
N ALA A 287 0.62 -6.36 -17.30
CA ALA A 287 0.02 -5.92 -18.56
C ALA A 287 -1.39 -5.35 -18.35
N LYS A 288 -2.24 -6.00 -17.54
CA LYS A 288 -3.61 -5.54 -17.25
C LYS A 288 -3.63 -4.17 -16.54
N TYR A 289 -2.67 -3.91 -15.67
CA TYR A 289 -2.61 -2.70 -14.84
C TYR A 289 -1.68 -1.62 -15.39
N GLY A 290 -1.07 -1.82 -16.56
CA GLY A 290 -0.10 -0.89 -17.13
C GLY A 290 1.12 -0.69 -16.21
N ILE A 291 1.61 -1.78 -15.60
CA ILE A 291 2.86 -1.76 -14.84
C ILE A 291 3.99 -2.16 -15.78
N GLU A 292 4.82 -1.18 -16.12
CA GLU A 292 5.99 -1.37 -16.97
C GLU A 292 7.21 -1.77 -16.13
N GLY A 293 8.12 -2.54 -16.72
CA GLY A 293 9.37 -2.95 -16.06
C GLY A 293 9.21 -4.00 -14.97
N ASP A 294 10.17 -4.02 -14.04
CA ASP A 294 10.16 -4.95 -12.92
C ASP A 294 9.14 -4.54 -11.84
N LEU A 295 8.41 -5.52 -11.31
CA LEU A 295 7.34 -5.28 -10.34
C LEU A 295 7.86 -4.75 -9.00
N ARG A 296 9.06 -5.18 -8.56
CA ARG A 296 9.66 -4.72 -7.30
C ARG A 296 10.16 -3.29 -7.45
N GLU A 297 10.79 -2.98 -8.58
CA GLU A 297 11.19 -1.60 -8.90
C GLU A 297 9.97 -0.66 -8.95
N ALA A 298 8.87 -1.08 -9.58
CA ALA A 298 7.63 -0.31 -9.60
C ALA A 298 7.05 -0.08 -8.19
N LEU A 299 7.09 -1.11 -7.32
CA LEU A 299 6.69 -0.99 -5.92
C LEU A 299 7.55 0.05 -5.18
N TYR A 300 8.87 -0.05 -5.28
CA TYR A 300 9.78 0.88 -4.59
C TYR A 300 9.63 2.30 -5.12
N SER A 301 9.47 2.45 -6.43
CA SER A 301 9.22 3.74 -7.07
C SER A 301 7.92 4.38 -6.58
N ASP A 302 6.81 3.63 -6.53
CA ASP A 302 5.54 4.14 -6.02
C ASP A 302 5.60 4.45 -4.52
N CYS A 303 6.32 3.66 -3.73
CA CYS A 303 6.57 3.95 -2.32
C CYS A 303 7.40 5.23 -2.12
N ASN A 304 8.47 5.40 -2.90
CA ASN A 304 9.32 6.60 -2.85
C ASN A 304 8.56 7.83 -3.33
N LYS A 305 7.72 7.69 -4.37
CA LYS A 305 6.88 8.77 -4.89
C LYS A 305 5.95 9.34 -3.82
N LEU A 306 5.38 8.47 -2.95
CA LEU A 306 4.55 8.90 -1.84
C LEU A 306 5.34 9.75 -0.84
N VAL A 307 6.54 9.29 -0.46
CA VAL A 307 7.41 9.98 0.51
C VAL A 307 7.97 11.27 -0.07
N ASP A 308 8.36 11.27 -1.34
CA ASP A 308 8.89 12.45 -2.02
C ASP A 308 7.81 13.54 -2.25
N ALA A 309 6.52 13.21 -2.06
CA ALA A 309 5.40 14.14 -2.14
C ALA A 309 5.02 14.80 -0.81
N LEU A 310 5.66 14.40 0.30
CA LEU A 310 5.42 15.02 1.60
C LEU A 310 5.84 16.51 1.55
N PRO A 311 5.06 17.43 2.15
CA PRO A 311 5.49 18.82 2.27
C PRO A 311 6.84 18.92 3.02
N PRO A 312 7.69 19.91 2.70
CA PRO A 312 9.02 20.01 3.30
C PRO A 312 8.98 20.04 4.84
N GLY A 313 9.70 19.10 5.46
CA GLY A 313 9.79 18.99 6.92
C GLY A 313 8.51 18.47 7.61
N GLN A 314 7.53 17.99 6.86
CA GLN A 314 6.29 17.43 7.41
C GLN A 314 6.30 15.89 7.41
N PRO A 315 5.74 15.26 8.45
CA PRO A 315 5.67 13.79 8.53
C PRO A 315 4.62 13.15 7.63
N PHE A 316 3.63 13.91 7.15
CA PHE A 316 2.46 13.38 6.42
C PHE A 316 2.12 14.22 5.17
N LEU A 317 1.38 13.64 4.22
CA LEU A 317 0.80 14.40 3.10
C LEU A 317 -0.16 15.50 3.60
N GLY A 318 -0.84 15.24 4.73
CA GLY A 318 -1.64 16.24 5.44
C GLY A 318 -0.86 17.34 6.17
N GLY A 319 0.48 17.31 6.11
CA GLY A 319 1.34 18.22 6.86
C GLY A 319 1.61 17.66 8.26
N ALA A 320 1.12 18.35 9.29
CA ALA A 320 1.40 18.01 10.69
C ALA A 320 0.62 16.78 11.19
N GLU A 321 -0.53 16.48 10.58
CA GLU A 321 -1.38 15.33 10.88
C GLU A 321 -1.67 14.53 9.60
N PRO A 322 -1.90 13.20 9.68
CA PRO A 322 -2.21 12.41 8.50
C PRO A 322 -3.58 12.80 7.92
N ASN A 323 -3.64 13.00 6.61
CA ASN A 323 -4.89 13.22 5.90
C ASN A 323 -5.49 11.89 5.41
N LEU A 324 -6.62 11.93 4.69
CA LEU A 324 -7.25 10.70 4.21
C LEU A 324 -6.42 9.95 3.17
N ALA A 325 -5.51 10.63 2.46
CA ALA A 325 -4.59 9.98 1.54
C ALA A 325 -3.51 9.19 2.28
N ASP A 326 -2.95 9.76 3.36
CA ASP A 326 -2.00 9.06 4.24
C ASP A 326 -2.63 7.78 4.81
N LEU A 327 -3.83 7.92 5.41
CA LEU A 327 -4.57 6.80 6.01
C LEU A 327 -4.93 5.73 4.97
N SER A 328 -5.27 6.16 3.76
CA SER A 328 -5.57 5.25 2.66
C SER A 328 -4.32 4.48 2.21
N ALA A 329 -3.20 5.15 1.96
CA ALA A 329 -1.96 4.49 1.57
C ALA A 329 -1.46 3.54 2.66
N TYR A 330 -1.55 3.94 3.92
CA TYR A 330 -1.23 3.10 5.08
C TYR A 330 -2.09 1.83 5.10
N GLY A 331 -3.41 1.97 4.95
CA GLY A 331 -4.33 0.85 4.93
C GLY A 331 -4.00 -0.19 3.83
N VAL A 332 -3.58 0.27 2.65
CA VAL A 332 -3.17 -0.63 1.56
C VAL A 332 -1.91 -1.41 1.92
N LEU A 333 -0.89 -0.78 2.51
CA LEU A 333 0.32 -1.47 2.97
C LEU A 333 0.02 -2.41 4.14
N LYS A 334 -0.81 -1.97 5.09
CA LYS A 334 -1.23 -2.76 6.24
C LYS A 334 -1.92 -4.05 5.82
N ALA A 335 -2.69 -4.05 4.72
CA ALA A 335 -3.35 -5.24 4.20
C ALA A 335 -2.37 -6.36 3.77
N VAL A 336 -1.10 -6.05 3.54
CA VAL A 336 -0.09 -7.02 3.09
C VAL A 336 1.07 -7.19 4.09
N TRP A 337 0.90 -6.74 5.33
CA TRP A 337 1.99 -6.64 6.31
C TRP A 337 2.73 -7.95 6.64
N HIS A 338 2.03 -9.09 6.53
CA HIS A 338 2.60 -10.43 6.73
C HIS A 338 3.28 -11.03 5.49
N THR A 339 3.33 -10.30 4.38
CA THR A 339 3.89 -10.80 3.12
C THR A 339 5.35 -10.37 2.94
N PRO A 340 6.15 -11.11 2.16
CA PRO A 340 7.46 -10.65 1.71
C PRO A 340 7.39 -9.29 1.02
N THR A 341 6.26 -8.99 0.37
CA THR A 341 6.07 -7.73 -0.34
C THR A 341 6.15 -6.51 0.55
N PHE A 342 5.51 -6.58 1.72
CA PHE A 342 5.59 -5.52 2.71
C PHE A 342 7.02 -5.36 3.25
N LYS A 343 7.67 -6.47 3.59
CA LYS A 343 9.04 -6.45 4.11
C LYS A 343 10.01 -5.77 3.13
N ASP A 344 9.92 -6.14 1.86
CA ASP A 344 10.75 -5.54 0.80
C ASP A 344 10.44 -4.04 0.64
N ALA A 345 9.18 -3.63 0.68
CA ALA A 345 8.80 -2.21 0.62
C ALA A 345 9.42 -1.40 1.77
N MET A 346 9.39 -1.94 2.99
CA MET A 346 10.00 -1.28 4.16
C MET A 346 11.53 -1.22 4.06
N GLN A 347 12.16 -2.29 3.54
CA GLN A 347 13.63 -2.39 3.52
C GLN A 347 14.28 -1.63 2.35
N PHE A 348 13.65 -1.61 1.18
CA PHE A 348 14.30 -1.14 -0.07
C PHE A 348 13.69 0.15 -0.64
N SER A 349 12.77 0.79 0.10
CA SER A 349 12.24 2.11 -0.23
C SER A 349 12.37 3.06 0.96
N LYS A 350 12.00 4.34 0.76
CA LYS A 350 12.02 5.37 1.81
C LYS A 350 10.78 5.32 2.73
N ILE A 351 9.87 4.37 2.55
CA ILE A 351 8.51 4.44 3.12
C ILE A 351 8.42 4.05 4.60
N GLU A 352 9.41 3.37 5.15
CA GLU A 352 9.35 2.84 6.52
C GLU A 352 9.11 3.92 7.57
N ALA A 353 9.86 5.02 7.53
CA ALA A 353 9.72 6.10 8.50
C ALA A 353 8.33 6.74 8.44
N TRP A 354 7.81 7.02 7.25
CA TRP A 354 6.45 7.53 7.05
C TRP A 354 5.41 6.53 7.56
N TYR A 355 5.56 5.24 7.26
CA TYR A 355 4.63 4.19 7.68
C TYR A 355 4.52 4.12 9.21
N GLN A 356 5.65 4.16 9.91
CA GLN A 356 5.70 4.17 11.38
C GLN A 356 5.07 5.44 11.97
N CYS A 357 5.28 6.60 11.34
CA CYS A 357 4.64 7.84 11.76
C CYS A 357 3.11 7.76 11.64
N VAL A 358 2.61 7.21 10.53
CA VAL A 358 1.15 7.07 10.32
C VAL A 358 0.58 6.03 11.28
N GLU A 359 1.25 4.90 11.49
CA GLU A 359 0.83 3.88 12.46
C GLU A 359 0.74 4.44 13.88
N ALA A 360 1.74 5.23 14.29
CA ALA A 360 1.75 5.89 15.60
C ALA A 360 0.61 6.93 15.72
N ALA A 361 0.34 7.70 14.67
CA ALA A 361 -0.74 8.69 14.66
C ALA A 361 -2.14 8.04 14.70
N ILE A 362 -2.33 6.89 14.05
CA ILE A 362 -3.58 6.10 14.14
C ILE A 362 -3.76 5.57 15.57
N GLY A 363 -2.71 5.01 16.17
CA GLY A 363 -2.74 4.48 17.54
C GLY A 363 -3.59 3.20 17.67
N GLN A 364 -4.22 3.02 18.83
CA GLN A 364 -4.99 1.80 19.12
C GLN A 364 -6.28 1.73 18.28
N SER A 365 -6.66 0.50 17.92
CA SER A 365 -7.87 0.23 17.16
C SER A 365 -9.13 0.64 17.91
N ALA A 366 -10.10 1.20 17.19
CA ALA A 366 -11.44 1.54 17.68
C ALA A 366 -12.43 0.37 17.51
N ARG A 367 -11.95 -0.81 17.09
CA ARG A 367 -12.76 -2.02 16.99
C ARG A 367 -13.27 -2.42 18.37
N ILE A 368 -14.57 -2.65 18.48
CA ILE A 368 -15.20 -3.23 19.66
C ILE A 368 -15.55 -4.68 19.39
N GLU A 369 -15.49 -5.52 20.43
CA GLU A 369 -16.00 -6.88 20.36
C GLU A 369 -17.51 -6.84 20.15
N ALA A 370 -18.00 -7.67 19.22
CA ALA A 370 -19.40 -7.73 18.81
C ALA A 370 -20.23 -8.60 19.76
#